data_AF-A0A0G0UNH6-F1
#
_entry.id   AF-A0A0G0UNH6-F1
#
_cell.length_a   1.000
_cell.length_b   1.000
_cell.length_c   1.000
_cell.angle_alpha   90.00
_cell.angle_beta   90.00
_cell.angle_gamma   90.00
#
_symmetry.space_group_name_H-M   'P 1'
#
loop_
_entity.id
_entity.type
_entity.pdbx_description
1 polymer ?
#
loop_
_entity_poly.entity_id
_entity_poly.type
_entity_poly.pdbx_seq_one_letter_code
_entity_poly.pdbx_strand_id
1 'polypeptide(L)'
;MKKNLTLCIIHQHPKVLLGMKKRGFGAGRWNGFGGKVQEGETIEDALKRELQEEAGIEVERPNKIGIIDFEFKGNSEILQVHIFKSDNFLGEPKESEEMKPQWFHVDKIPFAEMWPDDIRWIPLLLEGKKFKGKFLFGESDIILEQKLVEVKEI
;
A
#
# COMPACT_ATOMS: atom_id res chain seq x y z
N MET A 1 13.76 10.25 11.79
CA MET A 1 14.14 8.82 11.66
C MET A 1 13.30 8.22 10.54
N LYS A 2 13.82 7.30 9.72
CA LYS A 2 13.05 6.68 8.62
C LYS A 2 12.70 5.24 8.97
N LYS A 3 11.43 4.86 8.86
CA LYS A 3 10.97 3.48 9.00
C LYS A 3 10.54 2.95 7.65
N ASN A 4 10.91 1.70 7.35
CA ASN A 4 10.52 1.04 6.11
C ASN A 4 9.22 0.26 6.32
N LEU A 5 8.34 0.37 5.34
CA LEU A 5 7.08 -0.36 5.27
C LEU A 5 6.90 -0.93 3.88
N THR A 6 6.01 -1.90 3.77
CA THR A 6 5.60 -2.51 2.52
C THR A 6 4.13 -2.23 2.27
N LEU A 7 3.73 -2.23 1.00
CA LEU A 7 2.33 -2.23 0.59
C LEU A 7 2.23 -2.93 -0.75
N CYS A 8 1.32 -3.89 -0.88
CA CYS A 8 1.02 -4.55 -2.14
C CYS A 8 -0.45 -4.37 -2.51
N ILE A 9 -0.68 -3.99 -3.77
CA ILE A 9 -2.00 -4.06 -4.40
C ILE A 9 -2.01 -5.28 -5.31
N ILE A 10 -2.88 -6.24 -5.02
CA ILE A 10 -3.15 -7.34 -5.94
C ILE A 10 -4.06 -6.80 -7.04
N HIS A 11 -3.57 -6.77 -8.27
CA HIS A 11 -4.28 -6.27 -9.44
C HIS A 11 -4.45 -7.40 -10.47
N GLN A 12 -5.63 -8.02 -10.46
CA GLN A 12 -6.07 -8.98 -11.45
C GLN A 12 -7.11 -8.32 -12.34
N HIS A 13 -6.67 -7.71 -13.44
CA HIS A 13 -7.53 -6.90 -14.31
C HIS A 13 -8.86 -7.63 -14.65
N PRO A 14 -10.03 -6.99 -14.49
CA PRO A 14 -10.26 -5.57 -14.18
C PRO A 14 -10.48 -5.28 -12.70
N LYS A 15 -9.92 -6.07 -11.79
CA LYS A 15 -10.16 -5.96 -10.35
C LYS A 15 -8.88 -5.74 -9.54
N VAL A 16 -9.05 -5.06 -8.41
CA VAL A 16 -8.04 -4.97 -7.35
C VAL A 16 -8.57 -5.57 -6.06
N LEU A 17 -7.69 -6.23 -5.31
CA LEU A 17 -7.99 -6.67 -3.95
C LEU A 17 -7.52 -5.58 -2.99
N LEU A 18 -8.42 -5.11 -2.14
CA LEU A 18 -8.13 -4.19 -1.04
C LEU A 18 -8.60 -4.83 0.26
N GLY A 19 -8.05 -4.39 1.40
CA GLY A 19 -8.54 -4.75 2.71
C GLY A 19 -9.07 -3.54 3.46
N MET A 20 -10.23 -3.68 4.10
CA MET A 20 -10.73 -2.70 5.06
C MET A 20 -9.99 -2.94 6.38
N LYS A 21 -9.22 -1.95 6.82
CA LYS A 21 -8.44 -2.05 8.05
C LYS A 21 -9.33 -1.96 9.28
N LYS A 22 -9.26 -2.97 10.14
CA LYS A 22 -10.14 -3.13 11.31
C LYS A 22 -9.60 -2.46 12.57
N ARG A 23 -8.27 -2.29 12.68
CA ARG A 23 -7.61 -1.75 13.89
C ARG A 23 -6.31 -1.01 13.57
N GLY A 24 -5.84 -0.22 14.54
CA GLY A 24 -4.56 0.50 14.45
C GLY A 24 -4.58 1.70 13.50
N PHE A 25 -3.38 2.13 13.09
CA PHE A 25 -3.22 3.30 12.21
C PHE A 25 -3.84 3.05 10.83
N GLY A 26 -4.81 3.90 10.44
CA GLY A 26 -5.58 3.77 9.21
C GLY A 26 -6.83 2.90 9.32
N ALA A 27 -7.26 2.51 10.53
CA ALA A 27 -8.51 1.79 10.72
C ALA A 27 -9.70 2.54 10.10
N GLY A 28 -10.63 1.79 9.49
CA GLY A 28 -11.77 2.35 8.77
C GLY A 28 -11.48 2.78 7.33
N ARG A 29 -10.27 2.52 6.81
CA ARG A 29 -9.91 2.77 5.41
C ARG A 29 -9.68 1.48 4.64
N TRP A 30 -10.04 1.50 3.36
CA TRP A 30 -9.56 0.52 2.39
C TRP A 30 -8.11 0.81 2.03
N ASN A 31 -7.29 -0.23 1.93
CA ASN A 31 -5.89 -0.11 1.52
C ASN A 31 -5.38 -1.39 0.83
N GLY A 32 -4.17 -1.36 0.30
CA GLY A 32 -3.40 -2.57 0.03
C GLY A 32 -2.97 -3.28 1.31
N PHE A 33 -2.24 -4.38 1.14
CA PHE A 33 -1.77 -5.22 2.24
C PHE A 33 -0.29 -5.00 2.48
N GLY A 34 0.12 -4.88 3.74
CA GLY A 34 1.50 -4.61 4.09
C GLY A 34 1.67 -3.91 5.43
N GLY A 35 2.91 -3.85 5.88
CA GLY A 35 3.21 -3.36 7.22
C GLY A 35 4.68 -3.02 7.39
N LYS A 36 5.15 -3.03 8.63
CA LYS A 36 6.51 -2.58 8.96
C LYS A 36 7.51 -3.67 8.63
N VAL A 37 8.65 -3.28 8.07
CA VAL A 37 9.81 -4.17 7.95
C VAL A 37 10.45 -4.33 9.32
N GLN A 38 10.63 -5.57 9.76
CA GLN A 38 11.23 -5.90 11.05
C GLN A 38 12.77 -5.87 11.01
N GLU A 39 13.41 -5.87 12.16
CA GLU A 39 14.88 -5.92 12.25
C GLU A 39 15.40 -7.25 11.69
N GLY A 40 16.40 -7.17 10.79
CA GLY A 40 16.95 -8.34 10.11
C GLY A 40 16.10 -8.87 8.94
N GLU A 41 14.92 -8.30 8.70
CA GLU A 41 14.00 -8.71 7.63
C GLU A 41 14.29 -7.94 6.33
N THR A 42 14.25 -8.62 5.17
CA THR A 42 14.29 -7.90 3.89
C THR A 42 12.93 -7.26 3.59
N ILE A 43 12.89 -6.24 2.74
CA ILE A 43 11.62 -5.61 2.33
C ILE A 43 10.67 -6.64 1.68
N GLU A 44 11.21 -7.59 0.92
CA GLU A 44 10.39 -8.60 0.24
C GLU A 44 9.86 -9.66 1.22
N ASP A 45 10.68 -10.09 2.19
CA ASP A 45 10.24 -11.01 3.24
C ASP A 45 9.15 -10.39 4.11
N ALA A 46 9.30 -9.11 4.46
CA ALA A 46 8.28 -8.34 5.16
C ALA A 46 6.96 -8.31 4.38
N LEU A 47 7.02 -8.06 3.07
CA LEU A 47 5.82 -8.03 2.25
C LEU A 47 5.11 -9.41 2.23
N LYS A 48 5.87 -10.49 2.07
CA LYS A 48 5.34 -11.86 2.04
C LYS A 48 4.69 -12.25 3.36
N ARG A 49 5.33 -11.91 4.49
CA ARG A 49 4.77 -12.12 5.84
C ARG A 49 3.45 -11.36 6.01
N GLU A 50 3.43 -10.07 5.71
CA GLU A 50 2.25 -9.21 5.90
C GLU A 50 1.08 -9.65 5.01
N LEU A 51 1.33 -10.05 3.76
CA LEU A 51 0.29 -10.61 2.88
C LEU A 51 -0.35 -11.88 3.46
N GLN A 52 0.46 -12.74 4.07
CA GLN A 52 -0.02 -13.94 4.72
C GLN A 52 -0.80 -13.62 6.01
N GLU A 53 -0.31 -12.71 6.83
CA GLU A 53 -0.94 -12.29 8.10
C GLU A 53 -2.28 -11.56 7.86
N GLU A 54 -2.32 -10.63 6.91
CA GLU A 54 -3.48 -9.76 6.71
C GLU A 54 -4.55 -10.38 5.81
N ALA A 55 -4.16 -11.20 4.83
CA ALA A 55 -5.07 -11.73 3.80
C ALA A 55 -4.98 -13.25 3.58
N GLY A 56 -4.01 -13.95 4.16
CA GLY A 56 -3.84 -15.41 3.97
C GLY A 56 -3.43 -15.80 2.56
N ILE A 57 -2.69 -14.92 1.86
CA ILE A 57 -2.21 -15.13 0.49
C ILE A 57 -0.70 -15.01 0.38
N GLU A 58 -0.13 -15.70 -0.60
CA GLU A 58 1.31 -15.72 -0.86
C GLU A 58 1.62 -15.21 -2.28
N VAL A 59 2.66 -14.39 -2.41
CA VAL A 59 3.16 -13.91 -3.71
C VAL A 59 4.59 -14.38 -3.93
N GLU A 60 4.87 -14.96 -5.11
CA GLU A 60 6.21 -15.46 -5.40
C GLU A 60 7.16 -14.36 -5.87
N ARG A 61 6.71 -13.47 -6.77
CA ARG A 61 7.53 -12.46 -7.45
C ARG A 61 6.81 -11.10 -7.50
N PRO A 62 6.61 -10.44 -6.35
CA PRO A 62 5.94 -9.15 -6.31
C PRO A 62 6.76 -8.10 -7.08
N ASN A 63 6.11 -7.34 -7.96
CA ASN A 63 6.78 -6.31 -8.74
C ASN A 63 6.85 -5.01 -7.93
N LYS A 64 8.05 -4.55 -7.58
CA LYS A 64 8.24 -3.25 -6.93
C LYS A 64 8.03 -2.12 -7.93
N ILE A 65 6.96 -1.36 -7.75
CA ILE A 65 6.54 -0.31 -8.69
C ILE A 65 6.65 1.10 -8.09
N GLY A 66 6.86 1.24 -6.78
CA GLY A 66 6.93 2.56 -6.18
C GLY A 66 7.68 2.65 -4.87
N ILE A 67 8.11 3.87 -4.54
CA ILE A 67 8.53 4.25 -3.19
C ILE A 67 7.85 5.58 -2.85
N ILE A 68 7.17 5.64 -1.73
CA ILE A 68 6.54 6.88 -1.24
C ILE A 68 7.06 7.15 0.17
N ASP A 69 7.59 8.35 0.39
CA ASP A 69 7.91 8.87 1.72
C ASP A 69 6.70 9.64 2.27
N PHE A 70 6.14 9.18 3.38
CA PHE A 70 5.06 9.87 4.10
C PHE A 70 5.59 10.58 5.34
N GLU A 71 5.25 11.85 5.46
CA GLU A 71 5.56 12.71 6.61
C GLU A 71 4.25 13.20 7.23
N PHE A 72 4.25 13.40 8.55
CA PHE A 72 3.10 13.92 9.28
C PHE A 72 3.54 15.13 10.09
N LYS A 73 2.84 16.26 9.94
CA LYS A 73 3.16 17.52 10.62
C LYS A 73 3.23 17.31 12.13
N GLY A 74 4.36 17.70 12.74
CA GLY A 74 4.61 17.49 14.17
C GLY A 74 5.23 16.13 14.52
N ASN A 75 5.43 15.24 13.54
CA ASN A 75 6.16 13.99 13.70
C ASN A 75 7.46 14.03 12.89
N SER A 76 8.60 13.71 13.53
CA SER A 76 9.92 13.70 12.89
C SER A 76 10.24 12.35 12.21
N GLU A 77 9.33 11.40 12.28
CA GLU A 77 9.41 10.10 11.63
C GLU A 77 8.91 10.17 10.18
N ILE A 78 9.70 9.59 9.26
CA ILE A 78 9.33 9.39 7.87
C ILE A 78 8.95 7.92 7.71
N LEU A 79 7.76 7.65 7.18
CA LEU A 79 7.33 6.32 6.79
C LEU A 79 7.66 6.13 5.30
N GLN A 80 8.72 5.39 4.99
CA GLN A 80 9.06 5.03 3.61
C GLN A 80 8.34 3.74 3.24
N VAL A 81 7.33 3.85 2.39
CA VAL A 81 6.53 2.71 1.93
C VAL A 81 7.03 2.26 0.58
N HIS A 82 7.43 0.99 0.51
CA HIS A 82 7.78 0.30 -0.73
C HIS A 82 6.50 -0.30 -1.33
N ILE A 83 6.08 0.23 -2.49
CA ILE A 83 4.85 -0.14 -3.16
C ILE A 83 5.12 -1.26 -4.16
N PHE A 84 4.36 -2.33 -4.03
CA PHE A 84 4.39 -3.50 -4.89
C PHE A 84 3.04 -3.69 -5.59
N LYS A 85 3.12 -4.35 -6.74
CA LYS A 85 1.97 -4.84 -7.51
C LYS A 85 2.19 -6.33 -7.78
N SER A 86 1.14 -7.12 -7.64
CA SER A 86 1.13 -8.52 -8.10
C SER A 86 -0.16 -8.80 -8.85
N ASP A 87 -0.10 -9.61 -9.90
CA ASP A 87 -1.27 -10.13 -10.62
C ASP A 87 -1.55 -11.61 -10.29
N ASN A 88 -0.60 -12.27 -9.63
CA ASN A 88 -0.72 -13.66 -9.22
C ASN A 88 -0.40 -13.84 -7.73
N PHE A 89 -1.09 -14.78 -7.09
CA PHE A 89 -0.88 -15.19 -5.71
C PHE A 89 -1.43 -16.60 -5.49
N LEU A 90 -0.98 -17.25 -4.42
CA LEU A 90 -1.51 -18.54 -3.94
C LEU A 90 -2.42 -18.31 -2.73
N GLY A 91 -3.40 -19.20 -2.54
CA GLY A 91 -4.37 -19.14 -1.46
C GLY A 91 -5.68 -18.44 -1.84
N GLU A 92 -6.54 -18.25 -0.84
CA GLU A 92 -7.81 -17.54 -0.99
C GLU A 92 -7.84 -16.38 0.02
N PRO A 93 -8.13 -15.13 -0.41
CA PRO A 93 -8.19 -14.00 0.51
C PRO A 93 -9.19 -14.24 1.64
N LYS A 94 -8.74 -14.13 2.89
CA LYS A 94 -9.54 -14.35 4.09
C LYS A 94 -9.48 -13.15 5.01
N GLU A 95 -10.61 -12.89 5.68
CA GLU A 95 -10.66 -11.89 6.74
C GLU A 95 -9.77 -12.33 7.90
N SER A 96 -8.93 -11.42 8.37
CA SER A 96 -8.09 -11.56 9.55
C SER A 96 -8.60 -10.67 10.69
N GLU A 97 -7.91 -10.70 11.82
CA GLU A 97 -8.13 -9.73 12.91
C GLU A 97 -7.81 -8.30 12.46
N GLU A 98 -6.97 -8.13 11.43
CA GLU A 98 -6.46 -6.82 11.00
C GLU A 98 -7.19 -6.24 9.79
N MET A 99 -7.53 -7.09 8.83
CA MET A 99 -8.01 -6.69 7.52
C MET A 99 -9.19 -7.54 7.07
N LYS A 100 -10.17 -6.90 6.40
CA LYS A 100 -11.26 -7.58 5.69
C LYS A 100 -11.07 -7.42 4.18
N PRO A 101 -10.55 -8.44 3.46
CA PRO A 101 -10.33 -8.34 2.02
C PRO A 101 -11.63 -8.24 1.22
N GLN A 102 -11.60 -7.45 0.14
CA GLN A 102 -12.68 -7.34 -0.83
C GLN A 102 -12.13 -6.97 -2.21
N TRP A 103 -12.71 -7.58 -3.24
CA TRP A 103 -12.44 -7.25 -4.63
C TRP A 103 -13.25 -6.04 -5.08
N PHE A 104 -12.60 -5.10 -5.74
CA PHE A 104 -13.22 -3.94 -6.39
C PHE A 104 -12.90 -3.93 -7.87
N HIS A 105 -13.86 -3.52 -8.71
CA HIS A 105 -13.56 -3.17 -10.10
C HIS A 105 -12.67 -1.94 -10.13
N VAL A 106 -11.73 -1.84 -11.08
CA VAL A 106 -10.81 -0.69 -11.19
C VAL A 106 -11.53 0.66 -11.31
N ASP A 107 -12.69 0.68 -11.97
CA ASP A 107 -13.54 1.88 -12.10
C ASP A 107 -14.38 2.19 -10.84
N LYS A 108 -14.36 1.32 -9.84
CA LYS A 108 -15.14 1.41 -8.59
C LYS A 108 -14.26 1.32 -7.36
N ILE A 109 -12.98 1.68 -7.48
CA ILE A 109 -12.08 1.80 -6.33
C ILE A 109 -12.66 2.86 -5.38
N PRO A 110 -12.85 2.55 -4.08
CA PRO A 110 -13.56 3.42 -3.14
C PRO A 110 -12.64 4.52 -2.60
N PHE A 111 -12.08 5.37 -3.46
CA PHE A 111 -11.08 6.39 -3.08
C PHE A 111 -11.53 7.32 -1.94
N ALA A 112 -12.83 7.57 -1.78
CA ALA A 112 -13.36 8.38 -0.70
C ALA A 112 -13.22 7.73 0.70
N GLU A 113 -13.05 6.41 0.73
CA GLU A 113 -12.84 5.58 1.93
C GLU A 113 -11.39 5.09 2.03
N MET A 114 -10.48 5.64 1.22
CA MET A 114 -9.05 5.29 1.18
C MET A 114 -8.19 6.41 1.77
N TRP A 115 -6.87 6.27 1.74
CA TRP A 115 -6.00 7.39 2.08
C TRP A 115 -6.09 8.49 0.99
N PRO A 116 -6.07 9.79 1.36
CA PRO A 116 -6.28 10.87 0.38
C PRO A 116 -5.25 10.93 -0.76
N ASP A 117 -4.06 10.34 -0.57
CA ASP A 117 -3.01 10.29 -1.58
C ASP A 117 -3.21 9.15 -2.60
N ASP A 118 -3.99 8.12 -2.27
CA ASP A 118 -4.17 6.92 -3.09
C ASP A 118 -4.70 7.25 -4.48
N ILE A 119 -5.60 8.23 -4.57
CA ILE A 119 -6.14 8.75 -5.85
C ILE A 119 -5.05 9.33 -6.79
N ARG A 120 -3.87 9.66 -6.26
CA ARG A 120 -2.76 10.22 -7.04
C ARG A 120 -1.87 9.12 -7.64
N TRP A 121 -1.57 8.07 -6.88
CA TRP A 121 -0.57 7.07 -7.29
C TRP A 121 -1.16 5.73 -7.72
N ILE A 122 -2.36 5.34 -7.28
CA ILE A 122 -3.02 4.10 -7.75
C ILE A 122 -3.22 4.10 -9.28
N PRO A 123 -3.64 5.20 -9.94
CA PRO A 123 -3.73 5.22 -11.41
C PRO A 123 -2.40 4.85 -12.10
N LEU A 124 -1.28 5.35 -11.59
CA LEU A 124 0.06 5.00 -12.10
C LEU A 124 0.36 3.50 -11.90
N LEU A 125 0.00 2.93 -10.74
CA LEU A 125 0.13 1.49 -10.46
C LEU A 125 -0.70 0.65 -11.43
N LEU A 126 -1.95 1.05 -11.70
CA LEU A 126 -2.84 0.35 -12.61
C LEU A 126 -2.27 0.34 -14.03
N GLU A 127 -1.74 1.48 -14.49
CA GLU A 127 -1.03 1.64 -15.77
C GLU A 127 0.34 0.93 -15.83
N GLY A 128 0.84 0.40 -14.71
CA GLY A 128 2.13 -0.28 -14.64
C GLY A 128 3.34 0.66 -14.66
N LYS A 129 3.11 1.96 -14.39
CA LYS A 129 4.15 2.97 -14.29
C LYS A 129 4.88 2.87 -12.95
N LYS A 130 6.19 3.10 -12.98
CA LYS A 130 7.01 3.21 -11.78
C LYS A 130 7.03 4.63 -11.27
N PHE A 131 7.01 4.84 -9.95
CA PHE A 131 6.96 6.19 -9.38
C PHE A 131 7.74 6.36 -8.07
N LYS A 132 8.12 7.60 -7.80
CA LYS A 132 8.60 8.04 -6.48
C LYS A 132 7.72 9.17 -5.96
N GLY A 133 7.30 9.05 -4.71
CA GLY A 133 6.37 9.97 -4.07
C GLY A 133 6.91 10.55 -2.77
N LYS A 134 6.42 11.74 -2.42
CA LYS A 134 6.51 12.31 -1.08
C LYS A 134 5.18 13.02 -0.77
N PHE A 135 4.60 12.73 0.39
CA PHE A 135 3.39 13.40 0.87
C PHE A 135 3.61 13.87 2.31
N LEU A 136 3.28 15.14 2.58
CA LEU A 136 3.22 15.69 3.92
C LEU A 136 1.76 15.84 4.33
N PHE A 137 1.35 15.09 5.34
CA PHE A 137 0.03 15.15 5.95
C PHE A 137 0.00 16.13 7.12
N GLY A 138 -1.06 16.93 7.19
CA GLY A 138 -1.41 17.81 8.29
C GLY A 138 -2.44 17.19 9.22
N GLU A 139 -3.17 18.04 9.93
CA GLU A 139 -4.30 17.61 10.76
C GLU A 139 -5.43 17.04 9.89
N SER A 140 -6.20 16.10 10.46
CA SER A 140 -7.32 15.43 9.78
C SER A 140 -6.95 14.81 8.42
N ASP A 141 -5.71 14.35 8.28
CA ASP A 141 -5.15 13.74 7.07
C ASP A 141 -5.23 14.63 5.81
N ILE A 142 -5.21 15.96 5.99
CA ILE A 142 -5.10 16.89 4.87
C ILE A 142 -3.69 16.84 4.28
N ILE A 143 -3.57 16.67 2.97
CA ILE A 143 -2.28 16.76 2.27
C ILE A 143 -1.86 18.23 2.19
N LEU A 144 -0.76 18.58 2.85
CA LEU A 144 -0.17 19.93 2.85
C LEU A 144 0.82 20.12 1.70
N GLU A 145 1.64 19.09 1.43
CA GLU A 145 2.60 19.07 0.33
C GLU A 145 2.56 17.71 -0.34
N GLN A 146 2.72 17.70 -1.66
CA GLN A 146 2.85 16.46 -2.43
C GLN A 146 3.87 16.63 -3.56
N LYS A 147 4.63 15.57 -3.81
CA LYS A 147 5.44 15.38 -5.02
C LYS A 147 5.27 13.94 -5.45
N LEU A 148 4.89 13.72 -6.71
CA LEU A 148 4.80 12.40 -7.30
C LEU A 148 5.39 12.47 -8.70
N VAL A 149 6.39 11.64 -8.97
CA VAL A 149 7.11 11.62 -10.24
C VAL A 149 7.15 10.21 -10.79
N GLU A 150 6.82 10.06 -12.06
CA GLU A 150 7.08 8.83 -12.81
C GLU A 150 8.60 8.68 -12.99
N VAL A 151 9.10 7.45 -12.86
CA VAL A 151 10.52 7.11 -13.00
C VAL A 151 10.67 5.86 -13.85
N LYS A 152 11.85 5.68 -14.48
CA LYS A 152 12.15 4.46 -15.24
C LYS A 152 12.48 3.28 -14.32
N GLU A 153 13.08 3.57 -13.17
CA GLU A 153 13.61 2.58 -12.21
C GLU A 153 13.37 3.05 -10.77
N ILE A 154 13.22 2.08 -9.86
CA ILE A 154 12.91 2.29 -8.43
C ILE A 154 14.18 2.28 -7.60
#